data_AF-A0AAN7V254-F1
#
_entry.id   AF-A0AAN7V254-F1
#
_cell.length_a   1.000
_cell.length_b   1.000
_cell.length_c   1.000
_cell.angle_alpha   90.00
_cell.angle_beta   90.00
_cell.angle_gamma   90.00
#
_symmetry.space_group_name_H-M   'P 1'
#
loop_
_entity.id
_entity.type
_entity.pdbx_description
1 polymer ?
#
loop_
_entity_poly.entity_id
_entity_poly.type
_entity_poly.pdbx_seq_one_letter_code
_entity_poly.pdbx_strand_id
1 'polypeptide(L)'
;MIYELQQRLNMDPTLNQVSLAGIDPGAMGSGLQRHALWVIRVLVLQKVYPAVRWLALNGLVRNLQKSAAQVIHAAARVDSEGKAPKHAYYFDDAAMETSTEAQDIEKRNWVWQQSIEYTQLSQEETALRKWK
;
A
#
# COMPACT_ATOMS: atom_id res chain seq x y z
N MET A 1 1.92 -8.25 4.85
CA MET A 1 1.14 -7.49 5.87
C MET A 1 -0.32 -7.28 5.49
N ILE A 2 -0.67 -6.69 4.33
CA ILE A 2 -2.08 -6.46 3.94
C ILE A 2 -2.93 -7.73 4.05
N TYR A 3 -2.44 -8.84 3.48
CA TYR A 3 -3.19 -10.09 3.50
C TYR A 3 -3.38 -10.68 4.90
N GLU A 4 -2.31 -10.70 5.70
CA GLU A 4 -2.30 -11.26 7.06
C GLU A 4 -3.23 -10.46 7.99
N LEU A 5 -3.10 -9.12 7.97
CA LEU A 5 -3.94 -8.26 8.81
C LEU A 5 -5.41 -8.37 8.40
N GLN A 6 -5.71 -8.38 7.10
CA GLN A 6 -7.10 -8.50 6.66
C GLN A 6 -7.68 -9.90 6.96
N GLN A 7 -6.89 -10.97 6.88
CA GLN A 7 -7.32 -12.30 7.33
C GLN A 7 -7.70 -12.28 8.82
N ARG A 8 -6.85 -11.69 9.66
CA ARG A 8 -7.11 -11.58 11.10
C ARG A 8 -8.33 -10.69 11.40
N LEU A 9 -8.48 -9.56 10.70
CA LEU A 9 -9.66 -8.69 10.78
C LEU A 9 -10.94 -9.44 10.40
N ASN A 10 -10.91 -10.25 9.34
CA ASN A 10 -12.07 -11.03 8.92
C ASN A 10 -12.51 -12.06 9.96
N MET A 11 -11.56 -12.59 10.73
CA MET A 11 -11.83 -13.53 11.82
C MET A 11 -12.25 -12.83 13.12
N ASP A 12 -12.12 -11.51 13.18
CA ASP A 12 -12.46 -10.72 14.35
C ASP A 12 -13.95 -10.35 14.34
N PRO A 13 -14.71 -10.67 15.40
CA PRO A 13 -16.16 -10.43 15.41
C PRO A 13 -16.52 -8.92 15.44
N THR A 14 -15.62 -8.06 15.88
CA THR A 14 -15.85 -6.61 15.98
C THR A 14 -15.23 -5.86 14.81
N LEU A 15 -14.10 -6.34 14.29
CA LEU A 15 -13.33 -5.64 13.26
C LEU A 15 -13.52 -6.21 11.84
N ASN A 16 -14.39 -7.22 11.64
CA ASN A 16 -14.60 -7.82 10.32
C ASN A 16 -15.18 -6.88 9.25
N GLN A 17 -15.65 -5.68 9.61
CA GLN A 17 -16.08 -4.67 8.63
C GLN A 17 -14.93 -3.77 8.16
N VAL A 18 -13.75 -3.88 8.75
CA VAL A 18 -12.57 -3.12 8.31
C VAL A 18 -12.00 -3.76 7.05
N SER A 19 -11.80 -2.93 6.02
CA SER A 19 -11.15 -3.32 4.78
C SER A 19 -9.77 -2.69 4.65
N LEU A 20 -8.81 -3.43 4.12
CA LEU A 20 -7.45 -3.01 3.83
C LEU A 20 -7.20 -3.05 2.34
N ALA A 21 -6.58 -1.97 1.86
CA ALA A 21 -6.07 -1.87 0.51
C ALA A 21 -4.61 -1.40 0.54
N GLY A 22 -3.75 -2.05 -0.26
CA GLY A 22 -2.41 -1.57 -0.57
C GLY A 22 -2.44 -0.69 -1.80
N ILE A 23 -1.74 0.45 -1.76
CA ILE A 23 -1.70 1.39 -2.88
C ILE A 23 -0.26 1.58 -3.32
N ASP A 24 0.00 1.35 -4.60
CA ASP A 24 1.22 1.76 -5.27
C ASP A 24 1.01 3.12 -5.95
N PRO A 25 1.56 4.20 -5.38
CA PRO A 25 1.39 5.56 -5.89
C PRO A 25 2.19 5.81 -7.19
N GLY A 26 2.94 4.83 -7.70
CA GLY A 26 3.81 4.97 -8.86
C GLY A 26 5.08 5.76 -8.59
N ALA A 27 5.96 5.83 -9.59
CA ALA A 27 7.21 6.57 -9.49
C ALA A 27 6.93 8.07 -9.51
N MET A 28 7.32 8.77 -8.44
CA MET A 28 7.08 10.21 -8.31
C MET A 28 8.25 10.90 -7.64
N GLY A 29 8.44 12.18 -7.99
CA GLY A 29 9.34 13.06 -7.26
C GLY A 29 8.73 13.41 -5.90
N SER A 30 9.39 13.01 -4.81
CA SER A 30 8.99 13.34 -3.43
C SER A 30 10.21 13.61 -2.55
N GLY A 31 9.96 14.04 -1.30
CA GLY A 31 11.02 14.24 -0.30
C GLY A 31 11.70 12.95 0.18
N LEU A 32 11.20 11.77 -0.20
CA LEU A 32 11.82 10.48 0.13
C LEU A 32 13.21 10.34 -0.50
N GLN A 33 13.41 10.94 -1.67
CA GLN A 33 14.64 10.85 -2.46
C GLN A 33 15.66 11.97 -2.10
N ARG A 34 15.46 12.71 -1.00
CA ARG A 34 16.28 13.90 -0.65
C ARG A 34 17.77 13.60 -0.41
N HIS A 35 18.10 12.37 -0.04
CA HIS A 35 19.48 11.90 0.17
C HIS A 35 20.00 11.06 -1.01
N ALA A 36 19.25 10.94 -2.10
CA ALA A 36 19.73 10.28 -3.30
C ALA A 36 20.88 11.08 -3.94
N LEU A 37 21.66 10.42 -4.78
CA LEU A 37 22.74 11.05 -5.55
C LEU A 37 22.20 12.26 -6.33
N TRP A 38 23.06 13.28 -6.51
CA TRP A 38 22.71 14.50 -7.25
C TRP A 38 22.09 14.19 -8.63
N VAL A 39 22.62 13.19 -9.34
CA VAL A 39 22.11 12.74 -10.65
C VAL A 39 20.64 12.30 -10.54
N ILE A 40 20.28 11.53 -9.51
CA ILE A 40 18.90 11.11 -9.29
C ILE A 40 18.03 12.32 -8.94
N ARG A 41 18.48 13.12 -7.97
CA ARG A 41 17.72 14.26 -7.46
C ARG A 41 17.44 15.33 -8.51
N VAL A 42 18.44 15.68 -9.31
CA VAL A 42 18.36 16.82 -10.23
C VAL A 42 18.07 16.34 -11.64
N LEU A 43 18.89 15.44 -12.19
CA LEU A 43 18.71 15.02 -13.57
C LEU A 43 17.47 14.13 -13.74
N VAL A 44 17.34 13.07 -12.94
CA VAL A 44 16.20 12.15 -13.11
C VAL A 44 14.89 12.78 -12.64
N LEU A 45 14.80 13.19 -11.36
CA LEU A 45 13.52 13.61 -10.77
C LEU A 45 13.05 14.99 -11.24
N GLN A 46 13.94 15.95 -11.53
CA GLN A 46 13.55 17.30 -11.93
C GLN A 46 13.56 17.53 -13.45
N LYS A 47 14.24 16.69 -14.25
CA LYS A 47 14.29 16.85 -15.71
C LYS A 47 13.64 15.67 -16.43
N VAL A 48 14.13 14.44 -16.22
CA VAL A 48 13.63 13.27 -16.94
C VAL A 48 12.17 12.98 -16.59
N TYR A 49 11.80 12.95 -15.32
CA TYR A 49 10.43 12.62 -14.90
C TYR A 49 9.38 13.62 -15.43
N PRO A 50 9.59 14.95 -15.34
CA PRO A 50 8.71 15.91 -15.98
C PRO A 50 8.65 15.78 -17.51
N ALA A 51 9.77 15.48 -18.18
CA ALA A 51 9.78 15.27 -19.63
C ALA A 51 9.00 14.01 -20.05
N VAL A 52 9.22 12.89 -19.36
CA VAL A 52 8.48 11.63 -19.56
C VAL A 52 6.98 11.87 -19.35
N ARG A 53 6.62 12.64 -18.34
CA ARG A 53 5.22 13.00 -18.07
C ARG A 53 4.63 13.88 -19.18
N TRP A 54 5.39 14.86 -19.68
CA TRP A 54 4.93 15.76 -20.74
C TRP A 54 4.67 15.03 -22.06
N LEU A 55 5.47 14.01 -22.36
CA LEU A 55 5.29 13.14 -23.54
C LEU A 55 4.12 12.15 -23.42
N ALA A 56 3.48 12.07 -22.24
CA ALA A 56 2.26 11.34 -21.90
C ALA A 56 1.92 10.09 -22.76
N LEU A 57 2.52 8.96 -22.39
CA LEU A 57 1.72 7.74 -22.16
C LEU A 57 1.37 7.73 -20.66
N ASN A 58 0.13 7.39 -20.31
CA ASN A 58 -0.26 7.12 -18.93
C ASN A 58 0.60 5.98 -18.36
N GLY A 59 1.73 6.32 -17.75
CA GLY A 59 2.81 5.39 -17.45
C GLY A 59 3.22 5.38 -15.98
N LEU A 60 4.36 4.75 -15.72
CA LEU A 60 4.90 4.51 -14.37
C LEU A 60 5.25 5.80 -13.60
N VAL A 61 5.53 6.90 -14.31
CA VAL A 61 5.92 8.19 -13.71
C VAL A 61 4.70 9.10 -13.50
N ARG A 62 4.48 9.53 -12.25
CA ARG A 62 3.32 10.33 -11.83
C ARG A 62 3.74 11.64 -11.18
N ASN A 63 2.82 12.61 -11.19
CA ASN A 63 2.93 13.75 -10.29
C ASN A 63 2.30 13.44 -8.93
N LEU A 64 2.77 14.18 -7.92
CA LEU A 64 2.34 14.01 -6.54
C LEU A 64 0.81 14.16 -6.39
N GLN A 65 0.20 15.09 -7.13
CA GLN A 65 -1.25 15.33 -7.04
C GLN A 65 -2.07 14.11 -7.52
N LYS A 66 -1.69 13.47 -8.63
CA LYS A 66 -2.39 12.26 -9.10
C LYS A 66 -2.24 11.12 -8.09
N SER A 67 -1.02 10.89 -7.60
CA SER A 67 -0.75 9.85 -6.60
C SER A 67 -1.51 10.09 -5.29
N ALA A 68 -1.62 11.33 -4.82
CA ALA A 68 -2.42 11.67 -3.64
C ALA A 68 -3.92 11.45 -3.87
N ALA A 69 -4.44 11.86 -5.03
CA ALA A 69 -5.84 11.63 -5.38
C ALA A 69 -6.17 10.14 -5.40
N GLN A 70 -5.28 9.28 -5.91
CA GLN A 70 -5.47 7.83 -5.92
C GLN A 70 -5.62 7.24 -4.51
N VAL A 71 -4.81 7.68 -3.55
CA VAL A 71 -4.92 7.22 -2.16
C VAL A 71 -6.30 7.58 -1.59
N ILE A 72 -6.78 8.80 -1.84
CA ILE A 72 -8.11 9.25 -1.41
C ILE A 72 -9.21 8.43 -2.09
N HIS A 73 -9.12 8.25 -3.41
CA HIS A 73 -10.08 7.46 -4.17
C HIS A 73 -10.14 6.00 -3.70
N ALA A 74 -9.00 5.40 -3.39
CA ALA A 74 -8.95 4.04 -2.89
C ALA A 74 -9.54 3.92 -1.47
N ALA A 75 -9.29 4.90 -0.61
CA ALA A 75 -9.88 4.93 0.74
C ALA A 75 -11.41 5.07 0.71
N ALA A 76 -11.96 5.73 -0.32
CA ALA A 76 -13.41 5.88 -0.52
C ALA A 76 -14.04 4.82 -1.44
N ARG A 77 -13.27 3.82 -1.90
CA ARG A 77 -13.73 2.84 -2.89
C ARG A 77 -14.70 1.84 -2.25
N VAL A 78 -15.87 1.71 -2.86
CA VAL A 78 -16.89 0.71 -2.52
C VAL A 78 -17.39 0.02 -3.79
N ASP A 79 -17.84 -1.22 -3.67
CA ASP A 79 -18.49 -1.97 -4.73
C ASP A 79 -19.97 -1.55 -4.92
N SER A 80 -20.68 -2.23 -5.83
CA SER A 80 -22.09 -1.99 -6.10
C SER A 80 -23.03 -2.25 -4.92
N GLU A 81 -22.57 -3.00 -3.90
CA GLU A 81 -23.29 -3.26 -2.66
C GLU A 81 -22.89 -2.30 -1.54
N GLY A 82 -22.02 -1.32 -1.82
CA GLY A 82 -21.50 -0.38 -0.83
C GLY A 82 -20.40 -0.96 0.07
N LYS A 83 -19.83 -2.12 -0.26
CA LYS A 83 -18.77 -2.76 0.53
C LYS A 83 -17.40 -2.37 0.02
N ALA A 84 -16.48 -2.07 0.95
CA ALA A 84 -15.10 -1.78 0.60
C ALA A 84 -14.35 -3.07 0.23
N PRO A 85 -13.57 -3.08 -0.88
CA PRO A 85 -12.82 -4.25 -1.32
C PRO A 85 -11.78 -4.65 -0.27
N LYS A 86 -11.67 -5.95 0.01
CA LYS A 86 -10.76 -6.51 1.02
C LYS A 86 -9.52 -7.11 0.37
N HIS A 87 -8.38 -6.95 1.06
CA HIS A 87 -7.07 -7.47 0.65
C HIS A 87 -6.61 -6.99 -0.74
N ALA A 88 -7.15 -5.88 -1.25
CA ALA A 88 -6.85 -5.42 -2.59
C ALA A 88 -5.49 -4.72 -2.64
N TYR A 89 -4.80 -4.82 -3.78
CA TYR A 89 -3.61 -4.03 -4.07
C TYR A 89 -3.85 -3.27 -5.37
N TYR A 90 -3.64 -1.96 -5.36
CA TYR A 90 -3.94 -1.09 -6.49
C TYR A 90 -2.69 -0.42 -7.03
N PHE A 91 -2.57 -0.39 -8.35
CA PHE A 91 -1.67 0.49 -9.07
C PHE A 91 -2.50 1.32 -10.04
N ASP A 92 -2.51 2.64 -9.83
CA ASP A 92 -3.55 3.51 -10.44
C ASP A 92 -4.94 3.07 -9.95
N ASP A 93 -5.94 3.09 -10.83
CA ASP A 93 -7.29 2.59 -10.54
C ASP A 93 -7.44 1.07 -10.74
N ALA A 94 -6.39 0.38 -11.18
CA ALA A 94 -6.40 -1.05 -11.49
C ALA A 94 -6.01 -1.89 -10.28
N ALA A 95 -6.80 -2.93 -10.00
CA ALA A 95 -6.42 -3.97 -9.07
C ALA A 95 -5.29 -4.81 -9.68
N MET A 96 -4.24 -5.04 -8.91
CA MET A 96 -3.06 -5.79 -9.32
C MET A 96 -2.89 -7.00 -8.41
N GLU A 97 -2.34 -8.06 -9.00
CA GLU A 97 -1.88 -9.21 -8.24
C GLU A 97 -0.51 -8.90 -7.62
N THR A 98 -0.32 -9.24 -6.34
CA THR A 98 0.99 -9.12 -5.68
C THR A 98 1.87 -10.32 -6.00
N SER A 99 3.18 -10.20 -5.75
CA SER A 99 4.13 -11.30 -5.93
C SER A 99 3.74 -12.57 -5.16
N THR A 100 4.19 -13.73 -5.65
CA THR A 100 4.00 -15.04 -5.00
C THR A 100 4.51 -15.05 -3.56
N GLU A 101 5.64 -14.38 -3.29
CA GLU A 101 6.17 -14.20 -1.95
C GLU A 101 5.21 -13.42 -1.04
N ALA A 102 4.57 -12.36 -1.54
CA ALA A 102 3.60 -11.60 -0.75
C ALA A 102 2.31 -12.38 -0.47
N GLN A 103 2.03 -13.43 -1.25
CA GLN A 103 0.87 -14.31 -1.08
C GLN A 103 1.18 -15.55 -0.20
N ASP A 104 2.44 -15.82 0.10
CA ASP A 104 2.88 -16.97 0.90
C ASP A 104 2.36 -16.88 2.34
N ILE A 105 1.59 -17.87 2.78
CA ILE A 105 0.97 -17.90 4.12
C ILE A 105 2.03 -17.99 5.22
N GLU A 106 3.05 -18.84 5.04
CA GLU A 106 4.07 -19.07 6.05
C GLU A 106 4.94 -17.84 6.24
N LYS A 107 5.39 -17.22 5.14
CA LYS A 107 6.17 -15.97 5.21
C LYS A 107 5.39 -14.83 5.82
N ARG A 108 4.10 -14.68 5.47
CA ARG A 108 3.24 -13.63 6.02
C ARG A 108 3.04 -13.79 7.52
N ASN A 109 2.71 -14.99 7.99
CA ASN A 109 2.57 -15.26 9.42
C ASN A 109 3.92 -15.07 10.14
N TRP A 110 5.02 -15.52 9.54
CA TRP A 110 6.35 -15.33 10.12
C TRP A 110 6.69 -13.85 10.32
N VAL A 111 6.53 -13.00 9.29
CA VAL A 111 6.76 -11.55 9.41
C VAL A 111 5.86 -10.94 10.49
N TRP A 112 4.62 -11.40 10.61
CA TRP A 112 3.69 -10.94 11.63
C TRP A 112 4.14 -11.28 13.05
N GLN A 113 4.50 -12.54 13.32
CA GLN A 113 5.01 -12.96 14.63
C GLN A 113 6.29 -12.19 15.01
N GLN A 114 7.22 -12.07 14.06
CA GLN A 114 8.47 -11.34 14.29
C GLN A 114 8.23 -9.85 14.51
N SER A 115 7.24 -9.26 13.83
CA SER A 115 6.85 -7.87 14.06
C SER A 115 6.29 -7.67 15.47
N ILE A 116 5.47 -8.59 15.98
CA ILE A 116 4.97 -8.55 17.36
C ILE A 116 6.13 -8.63 18.36
N GLU A 117 7.06 -9.56 18.13
CA GLU A 117 8.23 -9.74 19.00
C GLU A 117 9.11 -8.49 19.02
N TYR A 118 9.44 -7.93 17.86
CA TYR A 118 10.30 -6.74 17.75
C TYR A 118 9.65 -5.46 18.25
N THR A 119 8.33 -5.34 18.11
CA THR A 119 7.58 -4.17 18.62
C THR A 119 7.18 -4.33 20.09
N GLN A 120 7.35 -5.52 20.67
CA GLN A 120 6.88 -5.87 22.01
C GLN A 120 5.38 -5.58 22.20
N LEU A 121 4.60 -5.73 21.13
CA LEU A 121 3.17 -5.42 21.14
C LEU A 121 2.47 -6.22 22.26
N SER A 122 1.72 -5.52 23.09
CA SER A 122 0.93 -6.08 24.17
C SER A 122 -0.56 -6.09 23.84
N GLN A 123 -1.35 -6.82 24.63
CA GLN A 123 -2.80 -6.92 24.43
C GLN A 123 -3.52 -5.58 24.65
N GLU A 124 -2.96 -4.70 25.48
CA GLU A 124 -3.57 -3.39 25.78
C GLU A 124 -3.42 -2.39 24.62
N GLU A 125 -2.50 -2.66 23.69
CA GLU A 125 -2.19 -1.79 22.55
C GLU A 125 -2.97 -2.14 21.27
N THR A 126 -3.75 -3.23 21.28
CA THR A 126 -4.51 -3.67 20.11
C THR A 126 -5.91 -4.18 20.44
N ALA A 127 -6.88 -3.75 19.64
CA ALA A 127 -8.26 -4.25 19.70
C ALA A 127 -8.45 -5.58 18.93
N LEU A 128 -7.45 -6.02 18.16
CA LEU A 128 -7.53 -7.23 17.35
C LEU A 128 -7.45 -8.46 18.26
N ARG A 129 -8.49 -9.32 18.29
CA ARG A 129 -8.51 -10.47 19.21
C ARG A 129 -7.48 -11.54 18.86
N LYS A 130 -7.41 -11.90 17.58
CA LYS A 130 -6.43 -12.86 17.05
C LYS A 130 -5.20 -12.10 16.57
N TRP A 131 -4.56 -11.37 17.48
CA TRP A 131 -3.38 -10.59 17.16
C TRP A 131 -2.08 -11.39 17.28
N LYS A 132 -1.98 -12.39 18.16
CA LYS A 132 -0.91 -13.40 18.11
C LYS A 132 -1.29 -14.49 17.12
#